data_AF-A0A9E3RCY6-F1
#
_entry.id   AF-A0A9E3RCY6-F1
#
_cell.length_a   1.000
_cell.length_b   1.000
_cell.length_c   1.000
_cell.angle_alpha   90.00
_cell.angle_beta   90.00
_cell.angle_gamma   90.00
#
_symmetry.space_group_name_H-M   'P 1'
#
loop_
_entity.id
_entity.type
_entity.pdbx_description
1 polymer ?
#
loop_
_entity_poly.entity_id
_entity_poly.type
_entity_poly.pdbx_seq_one_letter_code
_entity_poly.pdbx_strand_id
1 'polypeptide(L)'
;GGGSGVGGGSGVGGGGGVGGGSGGGGGSGVGGGSGGGAPTCGAGEESPGLDGGVVFVPDGGLTGHVYVAHSVYPATGGFMRYGTAEFFAPGNPGLVDPRCTTSQQAGCTVRDCPGGDGGTQPAPDAGPRVGAGTVTMNLPNGGVSLTRQPDGTYFGFKLTTLPWWTCGEPIDVIASGSATGVPAFAARLPAPNLFRVSQPVSDGGSLPLTRGADLPVTWTPTSGVMSVAISSGNYNLHSLSVQCFVPGNRGNFTIPSALTQRLIPGDARLILGNSTETWVGAGAWNVQVNAVNFPDTFLLSVQ
;
A
#
# COMPACT_ATOMS: atom_id res chain seq x y z
N GLY A 1 -26.93 0.00 57.54
CA GLY A 1 -25.46 0.26 57.48
C GLY A 1 -25.17 0.77 56.10
N GLY A 2 -24.58 1.94 55.89
CA GLY A 2 -23.29 2.39 56.46
C GLY A 2 -22.19 1.82 55.54
N GLY A 3 -21.42 2.59 54.77
CA GLY A 3 -21.25 4.03 54.77
C GLY A 3 -20.55 4.58 53.52
N SER A 4 -20.38 5.89 53.57
CA SER A 4 -19.79 6.80 52.59
C SER A 4 -18.26 6.69 52.51
N GLY A 5 -17.71 6.97 51.33
CA GLY A 5 -16.28 7.26 51.12
C GLY A 5 -16.10 8.56 50.35
N VAL A 6 -15.53 9.56 51.00
CA VAL A 6 -15.13 10.87 50.47
C VAL A 6 -13.60 10.96 50.57
N GLY A 7 -12.95 11.54 49.56
CA GLY A 7 -11.57 12.04 49.58
C GLY A 7 -11.14 12.36 48.14
N GLY A 8 -10.78 13.57 47.72
CA GLY A 8 -10.23 14.72 48.44
C GLY A 8 -8.73 14.79 48.15
N GLY A 9 -8.31 15.66 47.23
CA GLY A 9 -6.90 15.85 46.89
C GLY A 9 -6.69 17.00 45.90
N SER A 10 -6.63 18.22 46.42
CA SER A 10 -6.19 19.43 45.72
C SER A 10 -4.66 19.53 45.72
N GLY A 11 -4.06 19.93 44.60
CA GLY A 11 -2.67 20.37 44.52
C GLY A 11 -2.59 21.67 43.72
N VAL A 12 -2.23 22.76 44.40
CA VAL A 12 -2.00 24.11 43.85
C VAL A 12 -0.57 24.53 44.21
N GLY A 13 0.10 25.22 43.27
CA GLY A 13 1.29 26.05 43.51
C GLY A 13 2.59 25.44 42.99
N GLY A 14 3.49 26.15 42.32
CA GLY A 14 3.62 27.58 42.03
C GLY A 14 5.08 27.90 41.65
N GLY A 15 5.32 29.08 41.07
CA GLY A 15 6.65 29.67 40.84
C GLY A 15 7.25 29.35 39.46
N GLY A 16 7.68 30.28 38.62
CA GLY A 16 8.20 31.62 38.85
C GLY A 16 9.69 31.62 38.50
N GLY A 17 10.10 32.31 37.42
CA GLY A 17 11.51 32.37 37.03
C GLY A 17 11.77 33.14 35.75
N VAL A 18 11.86 34.47 35.89
CA VAL A 18 12.32 35.43 34.88
C VAL A 18 13.85 35.36 34.80
N GLY A 19 14.41 35.37 33.58
CA GLY A 19 15.85 35.45 33.36
C GLY A 19 16.16 36.09 32.02
N GLY A 20 16.42 37.40 32.04
CA GLY A 20 16.89 38.16 30.90
C GLY A 20 18.36 37.86 30.57
N GLY A 21 18.69 37.97 29.29
CA GLY A 21 20.05 37.92 28.78
C GLY A 21 20.13 38.67 27.45
N SER A 22 20.42 39.96 27.53
CA SER A 22 20.79 40.81 26.40
C SER A 22 22.24 40.52 26.01
N GLY A 23 22.47 40.23 24.72
CA GLY A 23 23.80 40.09 24.15
C GLY A 23 23.75 40.45 22.67
N GLY A 24 24.14 41.68 22.34
CA GLY A 24 24.33 42.13 20.97
C GLY A 24 25.64 41.58 20.39
N GLY A 25 25.63 41.29 19.10
CA GLY A 25 26.80 40.91 18.33
C GLY A 25 26.46 40.89 16.85
N GLY A 26 26.82 41.96 16.15
CA GLY A 26 26.66 42.06 14.70
C GLY A 26 27.55 41.07 13.96
N GLY A 27 27.03 40.58 12.84
CA GLY A 27 27.77 39.77 11.89
C GLY A 27 27.06 39.83 10.54
N SER A 28 27.58 40.65 9.63
CA SER A 28 27.23 40.63 8.21
C SER A 28 27.68 39.28 7.64
N GLY A 29 26.71 38.39 7.41
CA GLY A 29 26.89 37.07 6.81
C GLY A 29 26.23 37.03 5.44
N VAL A 30 27.03 36.64 4.46
CA VAL A 30 26.77 36.60 3.02
C VAL A 30 25.57 35.71 2.69
N GLY A 31 24.72 36.16 1.76
CA GLY A 31 23.61 35.39 1.24
C GLY A 31 24.06 34.07 0.63
N GLY A 32 23.64 32.97 1.27
CA GLY A 32 23.62 31.64 0.70
C GLY A 32 22.20 31.13 0.80
N GLY A 33 21.43 31.27 -0.29
CA GLY A 33 20.10 30.68 -0.40
C GLY A 33 20.23 29.17 -0.36
N SER A 34 20.08 28.58 0.82
CA SER A 34 19.82 27.16 0.98
C SER A 34 18.49 26.87 0.30
N GLY A 35 18.55 26.26 -0.88
CA GLY A 35 17.38 25.74 -1.58
C GLY A 35 16.59 24.88 -0.60
N GLY A 36 15.34 25.27 -0.34
CA GLY A 36 14.45 24.54 0.56
C GLY A 36 14.36 23.09 0.10
N GLY A 37 14.99 22.19 0.86
CA GLY A 37 14.81 20.77 0.68
C GLY A 37 13.32 20.47 0.77
N ALA A 38 12.81 19.66 -0.17
CA ALA A 38 11.44 19.16 -0.08
C ALA A 38 11.21 18.58 1.32
N PRO A 39 10.03 18.81 1.93
CA PRO A 39 9.73 18.34 3.27
C PRO A 39 10.08 16.85 3.39
N THR A 40 11.05 16.55 4.27
CA THR A 40 11.44 15.16 4.52
C THR A 40 10.40 14.56 5.44
N CYS A 41 9.67 13.57 4.96
CA CYS A 41 8.86 12.70 5.79
C CYS A 41 9.71 12.13 6.92
N GLY A 42 9.39 12.45 8.17
CA GLY A 42 9.97 11.72 9.30
C GLY A 42 9.53 10.26 9.24
N ALA A 43 10.43 9.34 9.61
CA ALA A 43 10.02 7.96 9.88
C ALA A 43 9.08 7.99 11.10
N GLY A 44 7.77 7.92 10.85
CA GLY A 44 6.77 7.85 11.91
C GLY A 44 6.87 6.55 12.71
N GLU A 45 6.35 6.57 13.93
CA GLU A 45 6.31 5.40 14.81
C GLU A 45 5.51 4.25 14.18
N GLU A 46 5.92 3.01 14.48
CA GLU A 46 5.35 1.80 13.91
C GLU A 46 3.88 1.64 14.27
N SER A 47 3.05 1.32 13.27
CA SER A 47 1.73 0.75 13.53
C SER A 47 1.94 -0.70 13.98
N PRO A 48 1.33 -1.17 15.09
CA PRO A 48 1.57 -2.50 15.63
C PRO A 48 1.16 -3.58 14.63
N GLY A 49 2.16 -4.37 14.18
CA GLY A 49 2.03 -5.70 13.56
C GLY A 49 0.89 -5.89 12.56
N LEU A 50 1.12 -5.55 11.30
CA LEU A 50 0.21 -5.88 10.20
C LEU A 50 0.92 -6.85 9.25
N ASP A 51 0.33 -8.04 9.08
CA ASP A 51 0.64 -8.98 7.99
C ASP A 51 0.13 -8.35 6.68
N GLY A 52 0.75 -7.22 6.30
CA GLY A 52 0.23 -6.24 5.35
C GLY A 52 0.31 -6.68 3.91
N GLY A 53 -0.02 -7.93 3.66
CA GLY A 53 -0.15 -8.50 2.35
C GLY A 53 -1.54 -8.53 1.80
N VAL A 54 -1.64 -8.19 0.51
CA VAL A 54 -2.77 -8.58 -0.33
C VAL A 54 -2.70 -10.10 -0.56
N VAL A 55 -2.70 -10.87 0.53
CA VAL A 55 -2.81 -12.31 0.54
C VAL A 55 -4.17 -12.58 1.13
N PHE A 56 -5.17 -12.51 0.26
CA PHE A 56 -6.51 -12.94 0.63
C PHE A 56 -6.50 -14.44 0.84
N VAL A 57 -6.65 -14.85 2.09
CA VAL A 57 -7.43 -16.03 2.40
C VAL A 57 -8.73 -15.49 2.98
N PRO A 58 -9.83 -15.44 2.21
CA PRO A 58 -11.11 -15.12 2.79
C PRO A 58 -11.43 -16.20 3.82
N ASP A 59 -11.56 -15.83 5.09
CA ASP A 59 -11.99 -16.71 6.19
C ASP A 59 -13.48 -17.14 6.04
N GLY A 60 -13.99 -17.18 4.80
CA GLY A 60 -15.39 -17.43 4.48
C GLY A 60 -16.34 -16.28 4.83
N GLY A 61 -15.87 -15.20 5.44
CA GLY A 61 -16.68 -14.05 5.86
C GLY A 61 -16.99 -13.02 4.78
N LEU A 62 -17.89 -12.08 5.10
CA LEU A 62 -18.19 -10.90 4.29
C LEU A 62 -17.00 -9.93 4.30
N THR A 63 -16.34 -9.76 3.16
CA THR A 63 -15.09 -8.98 3.06
C THR A 63 -15.17 -7.90 1.99
N GLY A 64 -14.66 -6.71 2.32
CA GLY A 64 -14.58 -5.58 1.40
C GLY A 64 -13.17 -5.04 1.31
N HIS A 65 -12.79 -4.55 0.13
CA HIS A 65 -11.49 -3.94 -0.12
C HIS A 65 -11.69 -2.63 -0.84
N VAL A 66 -11.13 -1.56 -0.28
CA VAL A 66 -10.98 -0.28 -0.96
C VAL A 66 -9.49 -0.01 -1.09
N TYR A 67 -9.07 0.23 -2.32
CA TYR A 67 -7.67 0.39 -2.67
C TYR A 67 -7.45 1.75 -3.30
N VAL A 68 -6.48 2.49 -2.78
CA VAL A 68 -6.11 3.83 -3.25
C VAL A 68 -4.64 3.81 -3.62
N ALA A 69 -4.31 3.98 -4.89
CA ALA A 69 -2.94 3.91 -5.36
C ALA A 69 -2.46 5.19 -6.00
N HIS A 70 -1.21 5.51 -5.65
CA HIS A 70 -0.42 6.57 -6.23
C HIS A 70 0.84 5.96 -6.84
N SER A 71 1.06 6.23 -8.13
CA SER A 71 2.28 5.83 -8.82
C SER A 71 2.90 7.02 -9.53
N VAL A 72 4.22 7.14 -9.40
CA VAL A 72 5.02 8.11 -10.15
C VAL A 72 5.30 7.50 -11.52
N TYR A 73 5.06 8.25 -12.59
CA TYR A 73 5.40 7.83 -13.95
C TYR A 73 6.64 8.59 -14.41
N PRO A 74 7.86 8.01 -14.27
CA PRO A 74 9.10 8.77 -14.45
C PRO A 74 9.24 9.31 -15.87
N ALA A 75 8.78 8.55 -16.86
CA ALA A 75 8.92 8.87 -18.29
C ALA A 75 8.21 10.17 -18.71
N THR A 76 7.14 10.57 -18.00
CA THR A 76 6.35 11.76 -18.34
C THR A 76 6.38 12.84 -17.26
N GLY A 77 7.04 12.57 -16.13
CA GLY A 77 6.96 13.41 -14.93
C GLY A 77 5.53 13.52 -14.37
N GLY A 78 4.61 12.67 -14.82
CA GLY A 78 3.21 12.66 -14.41
C GLY A 78 2.94 11.63 -13.32
N PHE A 79 1.79 11.74 -12.68
CA PHE A 79 1.32 10.78 -11.70
C PHE A 79 0.15 9.99 -12.26
N MET A 80 0.23 8.67 -12.16
CA MET A 80 -0.92 7.79 -12.35
C MET A 80 -1.56 7.55 -11.00
N ARG A 81 -2.83 7.91 -10.91
CA ARG A 81 -3.62 7.79 -9.70
C ARG A 81 -4.84 6.94 -10.00
N TYR A 82 -5.09 5.91 -9.21
CA TYR A 82 -6.27 5.08 -9.39
C TYR A 82 -6.82 4.61 -8.04
N GLY A 83 -8.13 4.44 -8.01
CA GLY A 83 -8.83 3.83 -6.90
C GLY A 83 -9.65 2.66 -7.41
N THR A 84 -9.66 1.57 -6.64
CA THR A 84 -10.53 0.43 -6.89
C THR A 84 -11.27 0.06 -5.60
N ALA A 85 -12.39 -0.62 -5.76
CA ALA A 85 -13.06 -1.25 -4.63
C ALA A 85 -13.73 -2.55 -5.09
N GLU A 86 -13.73 -3.55 -4.21
CA GLU A 86 -14.33 -4.85 -4.46
C GLU A 86 -14.94 -5.38 -3.16
N PHE A 87 -16.07 -6.07 -3.28
CA PHE A 87 -16.82 -6.58 -2.13
C PHE A 87 -17.32 -7.99 -2.42
N PHE A 88 -16.93 -8.93 -1.56
CA PHE A 88 -17.16 -10.35 -1.74
C PHE A 88 -18.12 -10.89 -0.68
N ALA A 89 -19.19 -11.55 -1.14
CA ALA A 89 -20.11 -12.28 -0.30
C ALA A 89 -19.44 -13.58 0.26
N PRO A 90 -20.02 -14.23 1.28
CA PRO A 90 -19.47 -15.46 1.85
C PRO A 90 -19.42 -16.55 0.79
N GLY A 91 -18.35 -17.37 0.79
CA GLY A 91 -18.17 -18.47 -0.17
C GLY A 91 -17.71 -18.02 -1.56
N ASN A 92 -17.42 -16.74 -1.75
CA ASN A 92 -16.85 -16.21 -2.97
C ASN A 92 -15.37 -15.88 -2.73
N PRO A 93 -14.43 -16.76 -3.12
CA PRO A 93 -13.02 -16.56 -2.84
C PRO A 93 -12.38 -15.38 -3.61
N GLY A 94 -13.16 -14.66 -4.42
CA GLY A 94 -12.66 -13.62 -5.32
C GLY A 94 -12.05 -14.21 -6.59
N LEU A 95 -11.23 -13.42 -7.29
CA LEU A 95 -10.54 -13.79 -8.53
C LEU A 95 -9.35 -14.75 -8.30
N VAL A 96 -9.56 -15.79 -7.50
CA VAL A 96 -8.59 -16.88 -7.35
C VAL A 96 -8.74 -17.78 -8.57
N ASP A 97 -7.77 -17.74 -9.48
CA ASP A 97 -7.67 -18.74 -10.55
C ASP A 97 -7.37 -20.09 -9.88
N PRO A 98 -8.27 -21.09 -10.00
CA PRO A 98 -8.16 -22.37 -9.28
C PRO A 98 -6.94 -23.19 -9.70
N ARG A 99 -6.29 -22.84 -10.82
CA ARG A 99 -5.05 -23.50 -11.28
C ARG A 99 -3.81 -22.90 -10.62
N CYS A 100 -3.92 -21.70 -10.07
CA CYS A 100 -2.82 -21.11 -9.34
C CYS A 100 -2.67 -21.80 -8.00
N THR A 101 -1.46 -22.24 -7.70
CA THR A 101 -1.09 -22.64 -6.35
C THR A 101 -0.57 -21.43 -5.60
N THR A 102 -0.93 -21.33 -4.32
CA THR A 102 -0.37 -20.33 -3.41
C THR A 102 0.41 -21.06 -2.33
N SER A 103 1.64 -20.63 -2.08
CA SER A 103 2.51 -21.19 -1.05
C SER A 103 3.19 -20.06 -0.29
N GLN A 104 3.61 -20.31 0.95
CA GLN A 104 4.46 -19.38 1.69
C GLN A 104 5.90 -19.91 1.74
N GLN A 105 6.86 -19.03 1.49
CA GLN A 105 8.28 -19.35 1.54
C GLN A 105 9.07 -18.12 1.97
N ALA A 106 9.86 -18.25 3.03
CA ALA A 106 10.69 -17.18 3.60
C ALA A 106 9.92 -15.88 3.94
N GLY A 107 8.68 -16.00 4.42
CA GLY A 107 7.82 -14.84 4.73
C GLY A 107 7.23 -14.15 3.50
N CYS A 108 7.39 -14.74 2.31
CA CYS A 108 6.76 -14.28 1.08
C CYS A 108 5.65 -15.24 0.66
N THR A 109 4.59 -14.69 0.08
CA THR A 109 3.57 -15.46 -0.63
C THR A 109 4.00 -15.65 -2.07
N VAL A 110 4.04 -16.89 -2.52
CA VAL A 110 4.34 -17.27 -3.90
C VAL A 110 3.07 -17.79 -4.54
N ARG A 111 2.61 -17.09 -5.57
CA ARG A 111 1.51 -17.51 -6.44
C ARG A 111 2.08 -18.00 -7.76
N ASP A 112 1.86 -19.27 -8.05
CA ASP A 112 2.38 -19.97 -9.21
C ASP A 112 1.20 -20.47 -10.05
N CYS A 113 1.02 -19.88 -11.23
CA CYS A 113 -0.09 -20.12 -12.13
C CYS A 113 0.44 -20.82 -13.38
N PRO A 114 0.63 -22.16 -13.33
CA PRO A 114 1.10 -22.91 -14.48
C PRO A 114 0.15 -22.71 -15.66
N GLY A 115 0.73 -22.60 -16.85
CA GLY A 115 0.11 -22.32 -18.15
C GLY A 115 -1.42 -22.41 -18.24
N GLY A 116 -2.03 -21.32 -18.71
CA GLY A 116 -3.38 -21.36 -19.26
C GLY A 116 -3.50 -22.30 -20.47
N ASP A 117 -4.67 -22.88 -20.62
CA ASP A 117 -5.20 -23.74 -21.68
C ASP A 117 -5.36 -23.05 -23.06
N GLY A 118 -4.51 -22.07 -23.39
CA GLY A 118 -4.51 -21.46 -24.74
C GLY A 118 -5.62 -20.43 -24.99
N GLY A 119 -6.19 -19.83 -23.94
CA GLY A 119 -7.06 -18.65 -24.07
C GLY A 119 -8.54 -18.86 -23.80
N THR A 120 -8.95 -20.03 -23.30
CA THR A 120 -10.32 -20.28 -22.83
C THR A 120 -10.42 -20.33 -21.31
N GLN A 121 -9.67 -19.48 -20.61
CA GLN A 121 -9.83 -19.37 -19.17
C GLN A 121 -11.30 -19.00 -18.89
N PRO A 122 -12.07 -19.87 -18.22
CA PRO A 122 -13.36 -19.45 -17.73
C PRO A 122 -13.08 -18.28 -16.80
N ALA A 123 -13.69 -17.13 -17.08
CA ALA A 123 -13.67 -16.03 -16.13
C ALA A 123 -14.02 -16.64 -14.77
N PRO A 124 -13.17 -16.49 -13.73
CA PRO A 124 -13.45 -17.09 -12.44
C PRO A 124 -14.88 -16.72 -12.09
N ASP A 125 -15.74 -17.73 -11.88
CA ASP A 125 -17.11 -17.52 -11.42
C ASP A 125 -17.01 -17.14 -9.94
N ALA A 126 -16.48 -15.94 -9.72
CA ALA A 126 -16.30 -15.31 -8.44
C ALA A 126 -17.65 -14.76 -7.99
N GLY A 127 -18.74 -15.53 -8.16
CA GLY A 127 -20.12 -15.19 -7.87
C GLY A 127 -20.59 -13.79 -8.30
N PRO A 128 -21.81 -13.40 -7.88
CA PRO A 128 -22.24 -12.02 -8.01
C PRO A 128 -21.48 -11.14 -7.01
N ARG A 129 -20.70 -10.18 -7.52
CA ARG A 129 -20.11 -9.10 -6.71
C ARG A 129 -21.21 -8.24 -6.10
N VAL A 130 -21.12 -7.90 -4.82
CA VAL A 130 -22.10 -7.01 -4.18
C VAL A 130 -21.68 -5.54 -4.27
N GLY A 131 -22.62 -4.61 -4.07
CA GLY A 131 -22.36 -3.17 -4.13
C GLY A 131 -22.24 -2.52 -2.75
N ALA A 132 -21.51 -1.39 -2.67
CA ALA A 132 -21.41 -0.51 -1.51
C ALA A 132 -21.89 0.93 -1.82
N GLY A 133 -22.66 1.10 -2.90
CA GLY A 133 -23.12 2.42 -3.34
C GLY A 133 -22.05 3.19 -4.12
N THR A 134 -21.88 4.49 -3.87
CA THR A 134 -20.74 5.27 -4.37
C THR A 134 -19.62 5.25 -3.33
N VAL A 135 -18.39 4.98 -3.73
CA VAL A 135 -17.20 5.03 -2.86
C VAL A 135 -16.39 6.27 -3.20
N THR A 136 -16.35 7.24 -2.30
CA THR A 136 -15.58 8.48 -2.46
C THR A 136 -14.33 8.44 -1.61
N MET A 137 -13.18 8.66 -2.24
CA MET A 137 -11.91 8.93 -1.56
C MET A 137 -11.65 10.42 -1.61
N ASN A 138 -11.59 11.07 -0.46
CA ASN A 138 -11.19 12.46 -0.31
C ASN A 138 -9.70 12.49 0.01
N LEU A 139 -8.93 13.09 -0.91
CA LEU A 139 -7.49 13.25 -0.77
C LEU A 139 -7.12 14.74 -0.79
N PRO A 140 -5.99 15.13 -0.17
CA PRO A 140 -5.57 16.52 -0.05
C PRO A 140 -5.55 17.26 -1.40
N ASN A 141 -5.04 16.59 -2.45
CA ASN A 141 -4.91 17.18 -3.79
C ASN A 141 -5.97 16.65 -4.78
N GLY A 142 -7.19 16.46 -4.28
CA GLY A 142 -8.39 16.15 -5.06
C GLY A 142 -8.99 14.78 -4.74
N GLY A 143 -10.33 14.68 -4.82
CA GLY A 143 -11.06 13.43 -4.60
C GLY A 143 -11.19 12.55 -5.84
N VAL A 144 -11.55 11.28 -5.62
CA VAL A 144 -12.05 10.37 -6.64
C VAL A 144 -13.32 9.67 -6.12
N SER A 145 -14.37 9.65 -6.93
CA SER A 145 -15.60 8.92 -6.64
C SER A 145 -15.70 7.74 -7.58
N LEU A 146 -15.86 6.55 -7.02
CA LEU A 146 -16.06 5.30 -7.74
C LEU A 146 -17.54 4.94 -7.72
N THR A 147 -18.09 4.77 -8.90
CA THR A 147 -19.42 4.19 -9.10
C THR A 147 -19.28 2.74 -9.53
N ARG A 148 -20.16 1.86 -9.04
CA ARG A 148 -20.19 0.46 -9.44
C ARG A 148 -20.43 0.33 -10.94
N GLN A 149 -19.57 -0.41 -11.63
CA GLN A 149 -19.74 -0.74 -13.04
C GLN A 149 -20.74 -1.90 -13.23
N PRO A 150 -21.24 -2.14 -14.46
CA PRO A 150 -22.16 -3.25 -14.73
C PRO A 150 -21.63 -4.63 -14.35
N ASP A 151 -20.31 -4.85 -14.48
CA ASP A 151 -19.62 -6.08 -14.06
C ASP A 151 -19.45 -6.21 -12.53
N GLY A 152 -19.86 -5.19 -11.78
CA GLY A 152 -19.79 -5.12 -10.33
C GLY A 152 -18.46 -4.65 -9.76
N THR A 153 -17.49 -4.29 -10.59
CA THR A 153 -16.24 -3.67 -10.16
C THR A 153 -16.42 -2.20 -9.81
N TYR A 154 -15.47 -1.65 -9.07
CA TYR A 154 -15.30 -0.21 -8.91
C TYR A 154 -13.92 0.14 -9.43
N PHE A 155 -13.86 1.02 -10.41
CA PHE A 155 -12.60 1.49 -10.97
C PHE A 155 -12.73 2.96 -11.36
N GLY A 156 -11.72 3.73 -10.98
CA GLY A 156 -11.59 5.14 -11.36
C GLY A 156 -10.12 5.50 -11.39
N PHE A 157 -9.72 6.25 -12.39
CA PHE A 157 -8.36 6.75 -12.52
C PHE A 157 -8.35 8.21 -12.92
N LYS A 158 -7.25 8.89 -12.60
CA LYS A 158 -7.01 10.27 -12.99
C LYS A 158 -5.53 10.46 -13.29
N LEU A 159 -5.22 11.02 -14.46
CA LEU A 159 -3.88 11.47 -14.79
C LEU A 159 -3.74 12.93 -14.36
N THR A 160 -2.67 13.26 -13.65
CA THR A 160 -2.44 14.62 -13.14
C THR A 160 -0.98 14.96 -13.01
N THR A 161 -0.71 16.25 -12.91
CA THR A 161 0.63 16.82 -12.69
C THR A 161 1.03 16.98 -11.22
N LEU A 162 0.09 16.87 -10.28
CA LEU A 162 0.34 16.95 -8.84
C LEU A 162 0.18 15.56 -8.18
N PRO A 163 0.93 15.24 -7.11
CA PRO A 163 0.74 14.00 -6.36
C PRO A 163 -0.54 14.04 -5.53
N TRP A 164 -1.22 12.90 -5.28
CA TRP A 164 -2.51 12.89 -4.51
C TRP A 164 -2.32 13.27 -3.06
N TRP A 165 -1.18 12.88 -2.53
CA TRP A 165 -0.70 13.22 -1.21
C TRP A 165 0.81 13.43 -1.26
N THR A 166 1.34 14.10 -0.25
CA THR A 166 2.78 14.26 -0.06
C THR A 166 3.31 13.26 0.96
N CYS A 167 2.73 13.21 2.16
CA CYS A 167 3.26 12.38 3.24
C CYS A 167 2.36 12.33 4.47
N GLY A 168 1.89 11.15 4.89
CA GLY A 168 1.12 11.00 6.14
C GLY A 168 -0.22 11.75 6.20
N GLU A 169 -0.57 12.50 5.15
CA GLU A 169 -1.78 13.31 5.09
C GLU A 169 -3.01 12.42 5.20
N PRO A 170 -4.09 12.87 5.84
CA PRO A 170 -5.28 12.05 5.99
C PRO A 170 -5.94 11.77 4.64
N ILE A 171 -6.29 10.51 4.42
CA ILE A 171 -7.18 10.05 3.35
C ILE A 171 -8.49 9.65 4.02
N ASP A 172 -9.60 10.23 3.57
CA ASP A 172 -10.94 9.87 4.06
C ASP A 172 -11.67 9.08 2.97
N VAL A 173 -12.14 7.88 3.30
CA VAL A 173 -12.90 7.01 2.40
C VAL A 173 -14.32 6.88 2.91
N ILE A 174 -15.30 7.18 2.07
CA ILE A 174 -16.72 7.15 2.41
C ILE A 174 -17.47 6.32 1.37
N ALA A 175 -18.24 5.33 1.82
CA ALA A 175 -19.16 4.60 0.97
C ALA A 175 -20.61 4.93 1.34
N SER A 176 -21.44 5.24 0.34
CA SER A 176 -22.85 5.60 0.58
C SER A 176 -23.72 4.42 1.03
N GLY A 177 -23.21 3.19 0.88
CA GLY A 177 -23.92 1.96 1.17
C GLY A 177 -24.85 1.51 0.04
N SER A 178 -25.28 0.25 0.11
CA SER A 178 -26.25 -0.37 -0.78
C SER A 178 -27.29 -1.14 0.03
N ALA A 179 -28.57 -1.03 -0.34
CA ALA A 179 -29.66 -1.70 0.35
C ALA A 179 -29.57 -3.24 0.33
N THR A 180 -28.92 -3.81 -0.70
CA THR A 180 -28.77 -5.26 -0.89
C THR A 180 -27.32 -5.73 -0.76
N GLY A 181 -26.42 -4.87 -0.29
CA GLY A 181 -24.99 -5.16 -0.25
C GLY A 181 -24.33 -4.65 1.02
N VAL A 182 -23.25 -3.90 0.85
CA VAL A 182 -22.45 -3.37 1.95
C VAL A 182 -23.16 -2.13 2.53
N PRO A 183 -23.39 -2.05 3.85
CA PRO A 183 -23.86 -0.84 4.50
C PRO A 183 -22.92 0.37 4.27
N ALA A 184 -23.42 1.57 4.53
CA ALA A 184 -22.59 2.77 4.48
C ALA A 184 -21.46 2.68 5.51
N PHE A 185 -20.27 3.19 5.16
CA PHE A 185 -19.12 3.24 6.05
C PHE A 185 -18.24 4.45 5.77
N ALA A 186 -17.42 4.80 6.76
CA ALA A 186 -16.38 5.80 6.64
C ALA A 186 -15.09 5.28 7.29
N ALA A 187 -13.96 5.50 6.63
CA ALA A 187 -12.63 5.16 7.13
C ALA A 187 -11.69 6.34 6.95
N ARG A 188 -10.71 6.46 7.85
CA ARG A 188 -9.66 7.45 7.77
C ARG A 188 -8.31 6.76 7.99
N LEU A 189 -7.37 7.01 7.10
CA LEU A 189 -6.01 6.47 7.20
C LEU A 189 -4.98 7.53 6.78
N PRO A 190 -3.78 7.54 7.37
CA PRO A 190 -2.70 8.39 6.88
C PRO A 190 -2.27 7.91 5.49
N ALA A 191 -1.88 8.83 4.62
CA ALA A 191 -1.29 8.48 3.35
C ALA A 191 0.11 7.87 3.53
N PRO A 192 0.49 6.88 2.72
CA PRO A 192 1.85 6.32 2.72
C PRO A 192 2.91 7.39 2.53
N ASN A 193 4.00 7.31 3.29
CA ASN A 193 5.14 8.19 3.06
C ASN A 193 5.79 7.85 1.72
N LEU A 194 6.38 8.87 1.08
CA LEU A 194 7.25 8.63 -0.07
C LEU A 194 8.54 7.97 0.42
N PHE A 195 9.00 6.96 -0.32
CA PHE A 195 10.30 6.34 -0.13
C PHE A 195 11.07 6.38 -1.45
N ARG A 196 12.39 6.21 -1.38
CA ARG A 196 13.24 6.04 -2.56
C ARG A 196 13.89 4.69 -2.52
N VAL A 197 13.86 3.97 -3.63
CA VAL A 197 14.63 2.75 -3.79
C VAL A 197 16.07 3.12 -4.12
N SER A 198 17.01 2.62 -3.31
CA SER A 198 18.45 2.78 -3.56
C SER A 198 19.07 1.53 -4.17
N GLN A 199 18.42 0.37 -4.06
CA GLN A 199 18.79 -0.87 -4.75
C GLN A 199 17.54 -1.71 -5.08
N PRO A 200 17.46 -2.33 -6.27
CA PRO A 200 18.44 -2.23 -7.35
C PRO A 200 18.40 -0.84 -8.03
N VAL A 201 19.47 -0.49 -8.75
CA VAL A 201 19.55 0.76 -9.53
C VAL A 201 19.48 0.41 -11.00
N SER A 202 18.53 0.99 -11.74
CA SER A 202 18.45 0.91 -13.20
C SER A 202 18.87 2.22 -13.84
N ASP A 203 19.60 2.13 -14.95
CA ASP A 203 19.98 3.23 -15.83
C ASP A 203 18.94 3.49 -16.94
N GLY A 204 17.72 2.96 -16.77
CA GLY A 204 16.62 3.05 -17.74
C GLY A 204 16.44 1.79 -18.59
N GLY A 205 17.29 0.78 -18.40
CA GLY A 205 17.18 -0.54 -19.04
C GLY A 205 16.58 -1.64 -18.15
N SER A 206 16.49 -2.84 -18.74
CA SER A 206 16.16 -4.06 -18.01
C SER A 206 17.38 -4.54 -17.22
N LEU A 207 17.20 -4.81 -15.93
CA LEU A 207 18.27 -5.26 -15.04
C LEU A 207 18.46 -6.77 -15.18
N PRO A 208 19.69 -7.26 -15.47
CA PRO A 208 19.92 -8.69 -15.49
C PRO A 208 19.71 -9.29 -14.09
N LEU A 209 18.93 -10.37 -14.02
CA LEU A 209 18.72 -11.15 -12.81
C LEU A 209 19.08 -12.60 -13.09
N THR A 210 20.15 -13.08 -12.46
CA THR A 210 20.52 -14.50 -12.50
C THR A 210 19.61 -15.29 -11.57
N ARG A 211 18.93 -16.31 -12.10
CA ARG A 211 18.14 -17.23 -11.26
C ARG A 211 19.02 -17.89 -10.19
N GLY A 212 18.47 -18.04 -8.99
CA GLY A 212 19.18 -18.65 -7.87
C GLY A 212 20.20 -17.74 -7.20
N ALA A 213 20.29 -16.47 -7.61
CA ALA A 213 21.01 -15.45 -6.86
C ALA A 213 20.06 -14.71 -5.91
N ASP A 214 20.57 -14.31 -4.75
CA ASP A 214 19.86 -13.38 -3.87
C ASP A 214 19.70 -12.02 -4.56
N LEU A 215 18.51 -11.42 -4.47
CA LEU A 215 18.24 -10.09 -5.00
C LEU A 215 18.07 -9.09 -3.84
N PRO A 216 19.10 -8.27 -3.53
CA PRO A 216 19.00 -7.26 -2.48
C PRO A 216 18.13 -6.09 -2.96
N VAL A 217 17.28 -5.64 -2.05
CA VAL A 217 16.38 -4.51 -2.24
C VAL A 217 16.56 -3.57 -1.06
N THR A 218 16.86 -2.30 -1.33
CA THR A 218 17.12 -1.29 -0.29
C THR A 218 16.33 -0.03 -0.59
N TRP A 219 15.77 0.59 0.43
CA TRP A 219 14.99 1.81 0.33
C TRP A 219 15.22 2.74 1.52
N THR A 220 14.81 3.99 1.38
CA THR A 220 14.76 4.94 2.51
C THR A 220 13.70 4.47 3.51
N PRO A 221 14.04 4.23 4.80
CA PRO A 221 13.08 3.80 5.81
C PRO A 221 11.80 4.66 5.82
N THR A 222 10.66 4.00 5.97
CA THR A 222 9.32 4.60 5.88
C THR A 222 8.39 4.00 6.93
N SER A 223 7.31 4.69 7.28
CA SER A 223 6.25 4.11 8.12
C SER A 223 5.40 3.10 7.33
N GLY A 224 4.60 2.29 8.02
CA GLY A 224 3.71 1.32 7.39
C GLY A 224 4.43 0.05 6.91
N VAL A 225 3.88 -0.58 5.88
CA VAL A 225 4.37 -1.88 5.37
C VAL A 225 5.00 -1.68 3.99
N MET A 226 6.19 -2.24 3.78
CA MET A 226 6.77 -2.37 2.46
C MET A 226 6.31 -3.67 1.80
N SER A 227 5.74 -3.54 0.61
CA SER A 227 5.46 -4.60 -0.34
C SER A 227 6.63 -4.71 -1.32
N VAL A 228 7.29 -5.87 -1.35
CA VAL A 228 8.31 -6.21 -2.34
C VAL A 228 7.76 -7.35 -3.19
N ALA A 229 7.41 -7.05 -4.43
CA ALA A 229 6.81 -8.01 -5.34
C ALA A 229 7.69 -8.22 -6.57
N ILE A 230 7.94 -9.48 -6.94
CA ILE A 230 8.57 -9.83 -8.21
C ILE A 230 7.66 -10.77 -8.98
N SER A 231 7.32 -10.38 -10.21
CA SER A 231 6.52 -11.19 -11.12
C SER A 231 7.32 -11.52 -12.38
N SER A 232 7.36 -12.78 -12.77
CA SER A 232 8.00 -13.24 -14.01
C SER A 232 7.02 -14.02 -14.86
N GLY A 233 7.30 -14.03 -16.16
CA GLY A 233 6.54 -14.80 -17.12
C GLY A 233 5.51 -13.96 -17.87
N ASN A 234 5.38 -14.29 -19.14
CA ASN A 234 4.24 -14.01 -20.02
C ASN A 234 4.30 -14.92 -21.27
N TYR A 235 5.08 -16.01 -21.17
CA TYR A 235 5.36 -16.97 -22.24
C TYR A 235 4.65 -18.27 -21.90
N ASN A 236 3.86 -18.80 -22.83
CA ASN A 236 3.04 -20.01 -22.66
C ASN A 236 2.01 -19.93 -21.51
N LEU A 237 1.53 -18.73 -21.19
CA LEU A 237 0.48 -18.49 -20.19
C LEU A 237 0.85 -18.89 -18.74
N HIS A 238 2.13 -19.16 -18.46
CA HIS A 238 2.63 -19.39 -17.10
C HIS A 238 3.03 -18.04 -16.49
N SER A 239 2.48 -17.74 -15.32
CA SER A 239 2.92 -16.62 -14.50
C SER A 239 3.34 -17.07 -13.10
N LEU A 240 4.40 -16.46 -12.61
CA LEU A 240 4.84 -16.59 -11.22
C LEU A 240 4.89 -15.20 -10.60
N SER A 241 4.28 -15.04 -9.43
CA SER A 241 4.36 -13.84 -8.61
C SER A 241 4.83 -14.20 -7.21
N VAL A 242 5.85 -13.51 -6.73
CA VAL A 242 6.33 -13.57 -5.36
C VAL A 242 6.04 -12.22 -4.73
N GLN A 243 5.39 -12.22 -3.57
CA GLN A 243 5.06 -11.00 -2.85
C GLN A 243 5.43 -11.13 -1.39
N CYS A 244 6.29 -10.22 -0.92
CA CYS A 244 6.81 -10.20 0.42
C CYS A 244 6.36 -8.92 1.12
N PHE A 245 6.03 -9.02 2.40
CA PHE A 245 5.64 -7.87 3.21
C PHE A 245 6.58 -7.76 4.39
N VAL A 246 7.16 -6.57 4.57
CA VAL A 246 8.16 -6.31 5.61
C VAL A 246 7.90 -4.95 6.25
N PRO A 247 8.29 -4.75 7.52
CA PRO A 247 8.20 -3.45 8.16
C PRO A 247 8.91 -2.37 7.35
N GLY A 248 8.23 -1.24 7.14
CA GLY A 248 8.73 -0.19 6.25
C GLY A 248 10.01 0.48 6.74
N ASN A 249 10.20 0.49 8.05
CA ASN A 249 11.34 1.10 8.73
C ASN A 249 12.63 0.27 8.64
N ARG A 250 12.56 -0.98 8.18
CA ARG A 250 13.74 -1.84 8.01
C ARG A 250 14.71 -1.29 6.96
N GLY A 251 14.20 -0.61 5.93
CA GLY A 251 15.00 -0.01 4.85
C GLY A 251 15.68 -1.00 3.91
N ASN A 252 15.53 -2.31 4.13
CA ASN A 252 16.10 -3.34 3.27
C ASN A 252 15.33 -4.67 3.35
N PHE A 253 15.44 -5.45 2.30
CA PHE A 253 15.01 -6.83 2.20
C PHE A 253 15.80 -7.55 1.11
N THR A 254 16.05 -8.84 1.29
CA THR A 254 16.67 -9.67 0.26
C THR A 254 15.64 -10.69 -0.19
N ILE A 255 15.30 -10.69 -1.48
CA ILE A 255 14.52 -11.78 -2.06
C ILE A 255 15.45 -13.00 -2.14
N PRO A 256 15.17 -14.08 -1.39
CA PRO A 256 16.09 -15.21 -1.34
C PRO A 256 16.27 -15.88 -2.69
N SER A 257 17.48 -16.37 -2.94
CA SER A 257 17.88 -17.22 -4.07
C SER A 257 16.88 -18.35 -4.34
N ALA A 258 16.35 -18.99 -3.30
CA ALA A 258 15.34 -20.04 -3.45
C ALA A 258 14.03 -19.56 -4.13
N LEU A 259 13.68 -18.27 -4.00
CA LEU A 259 12.54 -17.65 -4.68
C LEU A 259 12.93 -17.18 -6.09
N THR A 260 14.08 -16.53 -6.25
CA THR A 260 14.55 -16.08 -7.58
C THR A 260 14.84 -17.25 -8.51
N GLN A 261 15.24 -18.40 -7.97
CA GLN A 261 15.39 -19.66 -8.72
C GLN A 261 14.07 -20.11 -9.38
N ARG A 262 12.91 -19.78 -8.80
CA ARG A 262 11.61 -20.18 -9.34
C ARG A 262 11.17 -19.32 -10.52
N LEU A 263 11.74 -18.13 -10.68
CA LEU A 263 11.35 -17.18 -11.74
C LEU A 263 11.48 -17.82 -13.13
N ILE A 264 10.55 -17.45 -14.00
CA ILE A 264 10.49 -17.89 -15.39
C ILE A 264 11.52 -17.07 -16.18
N PRO A 265 12.42 -17.69 -16.97
CA PRO A 265 13.37 -16.95 -17.82
C PRO A 265 12.69 -15.97 -18.76
N GLY A 266 13.35 -14.84 -19.04
CA GLY A 266 12.80 -13.76 -19.87
C GLY A 266 12.43 -12.52 -19.05
N ASP A 267 11.33 -11.85 -19.42
CA ASP A 267 10.95 -10.60 -18.78
C ASP A 267 10.32 -10.82 -17.40
N ALA A 268 10.78 -10.04 -16.44
CA ALA A 268 10.16 -9.94 -15.12
C ALA A 268 10.04 -8.47 -14.69
N ARG A 269 9.28 -8.25 -13.63
CA ARG A 269 9.07 -6.94 -13.02
C ARG A 269 9.26 -7.04 -11.52
N LEU A 270 10.08 -6.16 -10.97
CA LEU A 270 10.17 -5.92 -9.53
C LEU A 270 9.41 -4.64 -9.22
N ILE A 271 8.43 -4.75 -8.33
CA ILE A 271 7.56 -3.66 -7.88
C ILE A 271 7.77 -3.49 -6.39
N LEU A 272 8.10 -2.27 -5.99
CA LEU A 272 8.14 -1.90 -4.58
C LEU A 272 7.00 -0.93 -4.30
N GLY A 273 6.28 -1.18 -3.22
CA GLY A 273 5.25 -0.27 -2.74
C GLY A 273 5.32 -0.08 -1.23
N ASN A 274 4.95 1.10 -0.76
CA ASN A 274 4.68 1.33 0.66
C ASN A 274 3.17 1.45 0.84
N SER A 275 2.64 0.77 1.85
CA SER A 275 1.23 0.80 2.17
C SER A 275 0.95 1.18 3.61
N THR A 276 -0.20 1.80 3.77
CA THR A 276 -0.89 2.04 5.05
C THR A 276 -2.28 1.46 4.93
N GLU A 277 -2.79 0.90 6.01
CA GLU A 277 -4.12 0.31 6.00
C GLU A 277 -4.88 0.60 7.29
N THR A 278 -6.20 0.48 7.17
CA THR A 278 -7.12 0.46 8.29
C THR A 278 -8.25 -0.52 8.00
N TRP A 279 -8.86 -1.04 9.06
CA TRP A 279 -10.05 -1.88 8.98
C TRP A 279 -11.26 -1.11 9.50
N VAL A 280 -12.40 -1.26 8.83
CA VAL A 280 -13.68 -0.68 9.25
C VAL A 280 -14.78 -1.73 9.18
N GLY A 281 -15.57 -1.82 10.25
CA GLY A 281 -16.79 -2.61 10.27
C GLY A 281 -17.94 -1.89 9.60
N ALA A 282 -18.68 -2.57 8.72
CA ALA A 282 -19.89 -2.05 8.08
C ALA A 282 -21.02 -3.08 8.21
N GLY A 283 -21.74 -3.05 9.33
CA GLY A 283 -22.63 -4.15 9.70
C GLY A 283 -21.84 -5.44 9.93
N ALA A 284 -22.15 -6.49 9.17
CA ALA A 284 -21.42 -7.77 9.23
C ALA A 284 -20.17 -7.82 8.33
N TRP A 285 -19.90 -6.76 7.56
CA TRP A 285 -18.74 -6.67 6.68
C TRP A 285 -17.50 -6.22 7.45
N ASN A 286 -16.37 -6.86 7.17
CA ASN A 286 -15.05 -6.34 7.52
C ASN A 286 -14.41 -5.75 6.26
N VAL A 287 -14.21 -4.43 6.24
CA VAL A 287 -13.69 -3.72 5.07
C VAL A 287 -12.27 -3.26 5.35
N GLN A 288 -11.32 -3.73 4.55
CA GLN A 288 -9.95 -3.24 4.50
C GLN A 288 -9.89 -2.01 3.60
N VAL A 289 -9.35 -0.91 4.10
CA VAL A 289 -9.03 0.28 3.32
C VAL A 289 -7.51 0.41 3.29
N ASN A 290 -6.95 0.38 2.10
CA ASN A 290 -5.52 0.36 1.88
C ASN A 290 -5.12 1.51 0.94
N ALA A 291 -4.11 2.28 1.33
CA ALA A 291 -3.48 3.27 0.49
C ALA A 291 -2.05 2.83 0.17
N VAL A 292 -1.65 2.95 -1.10
CA VAL A 292 -0.33 2.50 -1.57
C VAL A 292 0.36 3.54 -2.41
N ASN A 293 1.66 3.63 -2.22
CA ASN A 293 2.57 4.38 -3.07
C ASN A 293 3.52 3.42 -3.80
N PHE A 294 3.52 3.44 -5.14
CA PHE A 294 4.45 2.72 -6.00
C PHE A 294 5.35 3.72 -6.73
N PRO A 295 6.46 4.16 -6.10
CA PRO A 295 7.37 5.09 -6.73
C PRO A 295 8.13 4.44 -7.89
N ASP A 296 8.46 3.15 -7.78
CA ASP A 296 9.42 2.50 -8.67
C ASP A 296 8.93 1.12 -9.14
N THR A 297 9.07 0.88 -10.44
CA THR A 297 8.94 -0.44 -11.07
C THR A 297 10.19 -0.69 -11.90
N PHE A 298 10.87 -1.79 -11.63
CA PHE A 298 12.08 -2.19 -12.32
C PHE A 298 11.75 -3.30 -13.31
N LEU A 299 12.15 -3.12 -14.57
CA LEU A 299 12.16 -4.20 -15.54
C LEU A 299 13.39 -5.07 -15.29
N LEU A 300 13.20 -6.38 -15.29
CA LEU A 300 14.23 -7.37 -15.07
C LEU A 300 14.32 -8.31 -16.27
N SER A 301 15.53 -8.76 -16.59
CA SER A 301 15.80 -9.80 -17.57
C SER A 301 16.34 -11.02 -16.84
N VAL A 302 15.47 -12.01 -16.65
CA VAL A 302 15.75 -13.26 -15.93
C VAL A 302 16.55 -14.20 -16.83
N GLN A 303 17.77 -14.51 -16.40
CA GLN A 303 18.72 -15.40 -17.06
C GLN A 303 18.84 -16.74 -16.34
#